data_AF-A0A8K0P5N6-F1
#
_entry.id   AF-A0A8K0P5N6-F1
#
_cell.length_a   1.000
_cell.length_b   1.000
_cell.length_c   1.000
_cell.angle_alpha   90.00
_cell.angle_beta   90.00
_cell.angle_gamma   90.00
#
_symmetry.space_group_name_H-M   'P 1'
#
loop_
_entity.id
_entity.type
_entity.pdbx_description
1 polymer ?
#
loop_
_entity_poly.entity_id
_entity_poly.type
_entity_poly.pdbx_seq_one_letter_code
_entity_poly.pdbx_strand_id
1 'polypeptide(L)'
;MVMFIKRRSEKFLFFVFKLVKCGTDGSALMPVKKETTGDDGLKTDDEEGGGNEVSETVGEAVVGEGVGLGMSAMDHEGEEDEEGEGVASSVCESLERQRVALWQVFAAHLTPNVQRVVEFAKRVPGFCELGQDDQLILIKVGFFEVWLAHVARTVNPREGTLTFSDGTFVTRHQMDMMYDSDFVSCVLSWCASFAGLGLSDAEVGLFCASTLLCPERQGLTSHKLIQHAHDRILAALKLQLTRRSSGDMGISIGGASQPLLFSSVLSKLPELRSLGAKHSLHLEWFRMNWARLHLPPLFAEIFDIPKSEEDGQ
;
A
#
# COMPACT_ATOMS: atom_id res chain seq x y z
N MET A 1 6.51 -8.36 -12.84
CA MET A 1 5.78 -7.77 -11.69
C MET A 1 6.70 -6.99 -10.74
N VAL A 2 7.78 -7.61 -10.24
CA VAL A 2 8.76 -7.00 -9.30
C VAL A 2 9.41 -5.69 -9.83
N MET A 3 9.85 -5.64 -11.09
CA MET A 3 10.39 -4.40 -11.69
C MET A 3 9.34 -3.28 -11.86
N PHE A 4 8.05 -3.64 -11.96
CA PHE A 4 6.95 -2.68 -12.11
C PHE A 4 6.56 -2.04 -10.77
N ILE A 5 6.72 -2.78 -9.68
CA ILE A 5 6.53 -2.30 -8.30
C ILE A 5 7.68 -1.34 -7.91
N LYS A 6 8.94 -1.72 -8.20
CA LYS A 6 10.13 -0.91 -7.87
C LYS A 6 10.20 0.41 -8.65
N ARG A 7 9.88 0.41 -9.95
CA ARG A 7 9.92 1.61 -10.82
C ARG A 7 8.76 2.60 -10.60
N ARG A 8 7.71 2.20 -9.86
CA ARG A 8 6.55 3.05 -9.52
C ARG A 8 6.68 3.79 -8.20
N SER A 9 7.37 3.23 -7.21
CA SER A 9 7.57 3.85 -5.88
C SER A 9 8.25 5.23 -5.94
N GLU A 10 9.25 5.40 -6.81
CA GLU A 10 9.98 6.67 -6.96
C GLU A 10 9.21 7.72 -7.78
N LYS A 11 8.42 7.29 -8.78
CA LYS A 11 7.59 8.18 -9.61
C LYS A 11 6.31 8.65 -8.88
N PHE A 12 5.81 7.84 -7.95
CA PHE A 12 4.67 8.15 -7.07
C PHE A 12 4.93 9.42 -6.23
N LEU A 13 6.13 9.54 -5.63
CA LEU A 13 6.54 10.68 -4.81
C LEU A 13 6.75 11.96 -5.63
N PHE A 14 7.25 11.85 -6.86
CA PHE A 14 7.55 13.01 -7.72
C PHE A 14 6.29 13.62 -8.37
N PHE A 15 5.28 12.80 -8.68
CA PHE A 15 4.10 13.26 -9.39
C PHE A 15 3.05 13.92 -8.48
N VAL A 16 2.89 13.43 -7.24
CA VAL A 16 2.02 14.06 -6.22
C VAL A 16 2.49 15.50 -5.93
N PHE A 17 3.80 15.75 -5.90
CA PHE A 17 4.37 17.09 -5.74
C PHE A 17 3.95 18.07 -6.85
N LYS A 18 3.97 17.64 -8.12
CA LYS A 18 3.62 18.51 -9.27
C LYS A 18 2.13 18.83 -9.31
N LEU A 19 1.27 17.91 -8.87
CA LEU A 19 -0.18 18.11 -8.88
C LEU A 19 -0.69 18.99 -7.75
N VAL A 20 -0.14 18.88 -6.53
CA VAL A 20 -0.61 19.70 -5.41
C VAL A 20 -0.08 21.15 -5.50
N LYS A 21 1.13 21.36 -6.06
CA LYS A 21 1.66 22.71 -6.32
C LYS A 21 0.93 23.44 -7.47
N CYS A 22 0.43 22.70 -8.46
CA CYS A 22 -0.35 23.30 -9.55
C CYS A 22 -1.79 23.68 -9.13
N GLY A 23 -2.30 23.07 -8.05
CA GLY A 23 -3.63 23.39 -7.50
C GLY A 23 -3.67 24.67 -6.64
N THR A 24 -2.53 25.23 -6.25
CA THR A 24 -2.45 26.45 -5.43
C THR A 24 -2.25 27.72 -6.23
N ASP A 25 -1.64 27.61 -7.40
CA ASP A 25 -1.11 28.81 -8.08
C ASP A 25 -1.97 29.27 -9.26
N GLY A 26 -3.06 28.58 -9.59
CA GLY A 26 -3.96 28.97 -10.70
C GLY A 26 -3.30 29.00 -12.09
N SER A 27 -2.00 28.72 -12.21
CA SER A 27 -1.26 28.69 -13.47
C SER A 27 -1.57 27.41 -14.24
N ALA A 28 -2.17 27.59 -15.42
CA ALA A 28 -2.45 26.55 -16.38
C ALA A 28 -1.18 25.74 -16.75
N LEU A 29 -1.35 24.43 -16.90
CA LEU A 29 -0.37 23.54 -17.53
C LEU A 29 -0.05 24.07 -18.94
N MET A 30 1.18 24.58 -19.13
CA MET A 30 1.70 24.70 -20.50
C MET A 30 1.98 23.29 -21.04
N PRO A 31 1.56 22.97 -22.28
CA PRO A 31 1.86 21.69 -22.88
C PRO A 31 3.37 21.60 -23.15
N VAL A 32 3.94 20.45 -22.80
CA VAL A 32 5.30 20.06 -23.18
C VAL A 32 5.35 20.05 -24.71
N LYS A 33 6.13 20.95 -25.32
CA LYS A 33 6.47 20.88 -26.74
C LYS A 33 7.10 19.52 -27.01
N LYS A 34 6.51 18.73 -27.91
CA LYS A 34 7.20 17.61 -28.55
C LYS A 34 8.37 18.20 -29.33
N GLU A 35 9.60 17.82 -28.98
CA GLU A 35 10.75 18.00 -29.87
C GLU A 35 10.53 17.10 -31.08
N THR A 36 10.09 17.71 -32.17
CA THR A 36 10.27 17.19 -33.52
C THR A 36 11.68 17.54 -33.95
N THR A 37 12.58 16.56 -33.97
CA THR A 37 13.81 16.65 -34.78
C THR A 37 13.42 16.43 -36.24
N GLY A 38 13.54 17.50 -37.03
CA GLY A 38 13.38 17.48 -38.47
C GLY A 38 14.57 16.81 -39.16
N ASP A 39 14.22 15.91 -40.07
CA ASP A 39 14.56 15.94 -41.51
C ASP A 39 15.95 16.45 -41.93
N ASP A 40 16.69 15.58 -42.61
CA ASP A 40 17.34 15.91 -43.88
C ASP A 40 17.43 14.62 -44.72
N GLY A 41 16.94 14.71 -45.96
CA GLY A 41 16.68 13.58 -46.86
C GLY A 41 17.87 13.11 -47.69
N LEU A 42 17.68 12.02 -48.46
CA LEU A 42 17.41 12.02 -49.91
C LEU A 42 17.49 10.57 -50.47
N LYS A 43 16.48 10.17 -51.26
CA LYS A 43 16.47 9.31 -52.50
C LYS A 43 17.23 7.95 -52.53
N THR A 44 16.83 6.89 -53.23
CA THR A 44 15.71 6.52 -54.12
C THR A 44 15.78 4.97 -54.32
N ASP A 45 14.71 4.44 -54.94
CA ASP A 45 14.65 3.26 -55.82
C ASP A 45 14.23 1.89 -55.24
N ASP A 46 13.05 1.47 -55.74
CA ASP A 46 12.65 0.17 -56.29
C ASP A 46 12.87 -1.14 -55.48
N GLU A 47 11.77 -1.82 -55.13
CA GLU A 47 11.28 -3.04 -55.82
C GLU A 47 10.16 -3.75 -55.03
N GLU A 48 9.37 -4.50 -55.80
CA GLU A 48 8.17 -5.28 -55.47
C GLU A 48 8.33 -6.34 -54.36
N GLY A 49 7.21 -6.77 -53.76
CA GLY A 49 7.13 -8.11 -53.18
C GLY A 49 6.06 -8.36 -52.11
N GLY A 50 4.91 -8.87 -52.57
CA GLY A 50 4.02 -9.87 -51.96
C GLY A 50 3.98 -10.13 -50.44
N GLY A 51 2.74 -10.07 -49.91
CA GLY A 51 2.14 -11.09 -49.03
C GLY A 51 2.66 -11.23 -47.60
N ASN A 52 1.79 -11.02 -46.61
CA ASN A 52 1.12 -12.10 -45.87
C ASN A 52 0.35 -11.51 -44.68
N GLU A 53 -0.92 -11.87 -44.53
CA GLU A 53 -1.69 -11.70 -43.29
C GLU A 53 -1.07 -12.61 -42.22
N VAL A 54 -0.73 -12.05 -41.06
CA VAL A 54 -0.53 -12.83 -39.83
C VAL A 54 -1.23 -12.13 -38.67
N SER A 55 -2.22 -12.85 -38.14
CA SER A 55 -2.94 -12.59 -36.90
C SER A 55 -1.99 -12.56 -35.72
N GLU A 56 -1.94 -11.45 -34.99
CA GLU A 56 -1.15 -11.34 -33.76
C GLU A 56 -1.99 -11.87 -32.59
N THR A 57 -1.57 -13.03 -32.09
CA THR A 57 -2.12 -13.72 -30.94
C THR A 57 -1.67 -13.04 -29.64
N VAL A 58 -2.59 -12.94 -28.68
CA VAL A 58 -2.37 -12.37 -27.36
C VAL A 58 -1.36 -13.24 -26.61
N GLY A 59 -0.16 -12.70 -26.38
CA GLY A 59 0.88 -13.33 -25.57
C GLY A 59 0.47 -13.40 -24.10
N GLU A 60 0.24 -14.62 -23.63
CA GLU A 60 0.02 -15.00 -22.24
C GLU A 60 1.28 -14.68 -21.41
N ALA A 61 1.15 -13.83 -20.39
CA ALA A 61 2.26 -13.48 -19.52
C ALA A 61 2.54 -14.62 -18.53
N VAL A 62 3.69 -15.27 -18.73
CA VAL A 62 4.28 -16.27 -17.82
C VAL A 62 4.38 -15.71 -16.40
N VAL A 63 3.69 -16.34 -15.46
CA VAL A 63 3.79 -16.07 -14.03
C VAL A 63 5.13 -16.61 -13.54
N GLY A 64 6.04 -15.71 -13.15
CA GLY A 64 7.28 -16.09 -12.49
C GLY A 64 6.99 -16.66 -11.11
N GLU A 65 7.59 -17.80 -10.80
CA GLU A 65 7.58 -18.45 -9.49
C GLU A 65 8.09 -17.47 -8.42
N GLY A 66 7.16 -16.91 -7.63
CA GLY A 66 7.49 -16.20 -6.40
C GLY A 66 7.76 -17.22 -5.29
N VAL A 67 8.81 -17.02 -4.51
CA VAL A 67 9.05 -17.80 -3.29
C VAL A 67 8.11 -17.24 -2.22
N GLY A 68 7.12 -18.04 -1.80
CA GLY A 68 6.31 -17.69 -0.62
C GLY A 68 7.19 -17.55 0.61
N LEU A 69 6.69 -16.95 1.70
CA LEU A 69 7.42 -16.98 2.98
C LEU A 69 7.60 -18.44 3.43
N GLY A 70 8.69 -19.06 2.96
CA GLY A 70 9.03 -20.46 3.14
C GLY A 70 9.80 -20.62 4.43
N MET A 71 9.22 -21.38 5.35
CA MET A 71 9.93 -21.91 6.50
C MET A 71 10.22 -23.38 6.20
N SER A 72 11.49 -23.79 6.26
CA SER A 72 11.86 -25.20 6.08
C SER A 72 11.21 -26.02 7.19
N ALA A 73 10.45 -27.04 6.81
CA ALA A 73 10.00 -28.06 7.75
C ALA A 73 11.24 -28.74 8.36
N MET A 74 11.31 -28.75 9.70
CA MET A 74 12.24 -29.64 10.41
C MET A 74 11.61 -31.02 10.41
N ASP A 75 12.28 -31.98 9.76
CA ASP A 75 11.94 -33.40 9.81
C ASP A 75 12.22 -33.93 11.23
N HIS A 76 11.22 -34.54 11.87
CA HIS A 76 11.43 -35.34 13.07
C HIS A 76 10.85 -36.74 12.84
N GLU A 77 11.73 -37.72 12.69
CA GLU A 77 11.41 -39.15 12.76
C GLU A 77 11.40 -39.61 14.24
N GLY A 78 10.47 -40.53 14.57
CA GLY A 78 10.37 -41.31 15.83
C GLY A 78 9.87 -40.50 17.04
N GLU A 79 8.96 -40.96 17.89
CA GLU A 79 8.61 -42.31 18.36
C GLU A 79 7.22 -42.22 19.06
N GLU A 80 6.41 -43.28 18.98
CA GLU A 80 5.03 -43.35 19.50
C GLU A 80 4.98 -43.42 21.04
N ASP A 81 3.79 -43.08 21.59
CA ASP A 81 3.25 -43.35 22.95
C ASP A 81 3.25 -42.22 24.01
N GLU A 82 2.19 -41.37 23.97
CA GLU A 82 1.31 -40.97 25.10
C GLU A 82 0.19 -40.05 24.54
N GLU A 83 -0.84 -40.68 23.95
CA GLU A 83 -1.80 -40.01 23.08
C GLU A 83 -2.98 -39.34 23.82
N GLY A 84 -2.90 -38.03 23.99
CA GLY A 84 -4.07 -37.18 24.25
C GLY A 84 -3.74 -35.78 24.72
N GLU A 85 -2.88 -35.64 25.73
CA GLU A 85 -2.62 -34.36 26.41
C GLU A 85 -1.25 -33.75 26.05
N GLY A 86 -0.20 -34.58 25.93
CA GLY A 86 1.15 -34.13 25.53
C GLY A 86 1.24 -33.68 24.07
N VAL A 87 0.50 -34.35 23.18
CA VAL A 87 0.45 -34.02 21.74
C VAL A 87 -0.26 -32.69 21.49
N ALA A 88 -1.36 -32.42 22.20
CA ALA A 88 -2.10 -31.17 22.07
C ALA A 88 -1.28 -29.96 22.56
N SER A 89 -0.54 -30.11 23.66
CA SER A 89 0.39 -29.09 24.15
C SER A 89 1.53 -28.83 23.17
N SER A 90 2.13 -29.90 22.63
CA SER A 90 3.22 -29.83 21.64
C SER A 90 2.81 -29.11 20.34
N VAL A 91 1.62 -29.43 19.82
CA VAL A 91 1.07 -28.75 18.63
C VAL A 91 0.80 -27.27 18.89
N CYS A 92 0.26 -26.94 20.07
CA CYS A 92 -0.02 -25.55 20.45
C CYS A 92 1.27 -24.72 20.51
N GLU A 93 2.33 -25.25 21.13
CA GLU A 93 3.64 -24.59 21.18
C GLU A 93 4.26 -24.40 19.80
N SER A 94 4.11 -25.39 18.91
CA SER A 94 4.58 -25.31 17.53
C SER A 94 3.88 -24.19 16.75
N LEU A 95 2.55 -24.08 16.87
CA LEU A 95 1.76 -23.02 16.22
C LEU A 95 2.12 -21.63 16.76
N GLU A 96 2.39 -21.49 18.06
CA GLU A 96 2.86 -20.23 18.62
C GLU A 96 4.24 -19.83 18.09
N ARG A 97 5.19 -20.77 18.02
CA ARG A 97 6.52 -20.51 17.44
C ARG A 97 6.40 -20.06 15.98
N GLN A 98 5.53 -20.73 15.21
CA GLN A 98 5.26 -20.38 13.83
C GLN A 98 4.66 -18.96 13.72
N ARG A 99 3.71 -18.60 14.60
CA ARG A 99 3.12 -17.25 14.65
C ARG A 99 4.16 -16.18 14.95
N VAL A 100 5.04 -16.42 15.93
CA VAL A 100 6.15 -15.52 16.27
C VAL A 100 7.06 -15.29 15.06
N ALA A 101 7.49 -16.37 14.39
CA ALA A 101 8.34 -16.27 13.22
C ALA A 101 7.68 -15.48 12.07
N LEU A 102 6.41 -15.76 11.77
CA LEU A 102 5.65 -15.02 10.76
C LEU A 102 5.59 -13.52 11.07
N TRP A 103 5.35 -13.16 12.33
CA TRP A 103 5.32 -11.76 12.73
C TRP A 103 6.65 -11.04 12.57
N GLN A 104 7.76 -11.69 12.93
CA GLN A 104 9.10 -11.11 12.77
C GLN A 104 9.42 -10.86 11.31
N VAL A 105 9.12 -11.85 10.45
CA VAL A 105 9.31 -11.72 9.00
C VAL A 105 8.40 -10.62 8.43
N PHE A 106 7.14 -10.58 8.82
CA PHE A 106 6.20 -9.54 8.38
C PHE A 106 6.67 -8.14 8.80
N ALA A 107 7.10 -7.97 10.06
CA ALA A 107 7.62 -6.72 10.58
C ALA A 107 8.87 -6.24 9.83
N ALA A 108 9.78 -7.16 9.50
CA ALA A 108 10.96 -6.87 8.69
C ALA A 108 10.59 -6.33 7.30
N HIS A 109 9.64 -6.95 6.62
CA HIS A 109 9.18 -6.50 5.30
C HIS A 109 8.36 -5.19 5.37
N LEU A 110 7.68 -4.94 6.47
CA LEU A 110 6.91 -3.70 6.67
C LEU A 110 7.81 -2.50 6.97
N THR A 111 8.92 -2.70 7.68
CA THR A 111 9.81 -1.63 8.19
C THR A 111 10.27 -0.63 7.14
N PRO A 112 10.70 -1.02 5.93
CA PRO A 112 11.07 -0.06 4.88
C PRO A 112 9.92 0.87 4.47
N ASN A 113 8.66 0.46 4.64
CA ASN A 113 7.51 1.30 4.33
C ASN A 113 7.33 2.42 5.36
N VAL A 114 7.77 2.24 6.61
CA VAL A 114 7.73 3.30 7.63
C VAL A 114 8.52 4.51 7.14
N GLN A 115 9.75 4.29 6.67
CA GLN A 115 10.60 5.35 6.12
C GLN A 115 9.95 5.99 4.89
N ARG A 116 9.35 5.19 3.99
CA ARG A 116 8.65 5.73 2.80
C ARG A 116 7.44 6.58 3.17
N VAL A 117 6.68 6.21 4.21
CA VAL A 117 5.53 6.99 4.69
C VAL A 117 5.99 8.28 5.35
N VAL A 118 7.07 8.26 6.14
CA VAL A 118 7.67 9.48 6.70
C VAL A 118 8.12 10.43 5.59
N GLU A 119 8.80 9.90 4.58
CA GLU A 119 9.26 10.68 3.43
C GLU A 119 8.08 11.20 2.58
N PHE A 120 7.03 10.41 2.42
CA PHE A 120 5.78 10.85 1.79
C PHE A 120 5.14 12.00 2.60
N ALA A 121 5.02 11.86 3.92
CA ALA A 121 4.43 12.85 4.81
C ALA A 121 5.13 14.21 4.68
N LYS A 122 6.47 14.25 4.71
CA LYS A 122 7.27 15.46 4.50
C LYS A 122 7.01 16.18 3.17
N ARG A 123 6.48 15.46 2.17
CA ARG A 123 6.13 16.01 0.85
C ARG A 123 4.67 16.42 0.74
N VAL A 124 3.82 16.08 1.71
CA VAL A 124 2.42 16.51 1.76
C VAL A 124 2.39 18.00 2.15
N PRO A 125 1.76 18.87 1.33
CA PRO A 125 1.73 20.30 1.63
C PRO A 125 1.02 20.61 2.96
N GLY A 126 1.61 21.51 3.74
CA GLY A 126 1.17 21.86 5.09
C GLY A 126 1.67 20.91 6.19
N PHE A 127 2.21 19.72 5.88
CA PHE A 127 2.66 18.77 6.91
C PHE A 127 3.88 19.29 7.70
N CYS A 128 4.91 19.77 7.02
CA CYS A 128 6.14 20.27 7.66
C CYS A 128 5.94 21.58 8.45
N GLU A 129 4.79 22.23 8.30
CA GLU A 129 4.42 23.44 9.04
C GLU A 129 3.82 23.11 10.42
N LEU A 130 3.46 21.84 10.67
CA LEU A 130 2.91 21.38 11.94
C LEU A 130 4.01 21.21 13.00
N GLY A 131 3.64 21.26 14.28
CA GLY A 131 4.53 20.90 15.38
C GLY A 131 5.01 19.45 15.29
N GLN A 132 6.19 19.15 15.84
CA GLN A 132 6.78 17.81 15.76
C GLN A 132 5.88 16.73 16.40
N ASP A 133 5.22 17.05 17.51
CA ASP A 133 4.28 16.14 18.18
C ASP A 133 3.09 15.80 17.28
N ASP A 134 2.49 16.81 16.64
CA ASP A 134 1.40 16.59 15.67
C ASP A 134 1.89 15.75 14.47
N GLN A 135 3.06 16.06 13.92
CA GLN A 135 3.65 15.26 12.82
C GLN A 135 3.82 13.79 13.22
N LEU A 136 4.33 13.53 14.42
CA LEU A 136 4.55 12.19 14.95
C LEU A 136 3.23 11.44 15.16
N ILE A 137 2.22 12.09 15.76
CA ILE A 137 0.88 11.51 15.93
C ILE A 137 0.26 11.20 14.56
N LEU A 138 0.37 12.11 13.59
CA LEU A 138 -0.16 11.92 12.23
C LEU A 138 0.57 10.77 11.49
N ILE A 139 1.85 10.55 11.74
CA ILE A 139 2.56 9.42 11.13
C ILE A 139 2.20 8.11 11.83
N LYS A 140 2.33 8.03 13.17
CA LYS A 140 2.09 6.80 13.94
C LYS A 140 0.68 6.25 13.74
N VAL A 141 -0.34 7.07 14.00
CA VAL A 141 -1.75 6.65 13.92
C VAL A 141 -2.17 6.36 12.47
N GLY A 142 -1.53 7.00 11.49
CA GLY A 142 -1.92 6.93 10.08
C GLY A 142 -1.19 5.88 9.28
N PHE A 143 -0.09 5.36 9.82
CA PHE A 143 0.85 4.55 9.07
C PHE A 143 0.19 3.32 8.46
N PHE A 144 -0.56 2.55 9.26
CA PHE A 144 -1.25 1.35 8.77
C PHE A 144 -2.23 1.67 7.64
N GLU A 145 -3.04 2.72 7.80
CA GLU A 145 -4.05 3.10 6.81
C GLU A 145 -3.41 3.53 5.48
N VAL A 146 -2.37 4.37 5.56
CA VAL A 146 -1.60 4.82 4.39
C VAL A 146 -0.89 3.66 3.71
N TRP A 147 -0.26 2.79 4.50
CA TRP A 147 0.40 1.59 3.99
C TRP A 147 -0.59 0.66 3.29
N LEU A 148 -1.74 0.39 3.90
CA LEU A 148 -2.75 -0.51 3.35
C LEU A 148 -3.29 0.00 2.00
N ALA A 149 -3.61 1.29 1.92
CA ALA A 149 -4.01 1.93 0.67
C ALA A 149 -2.93 1.83 -0.42
N HIS A 150 -1.65 1.93 -0.03
CA HIS A 150 -0.52 1.81 -0.96
C HIS A 150 -0.34 0.39 -1.49
N VAL A 151 -0.48 -0.63 -0.63
CA VAL A 151 -0.28 -2.05 -1.01
C VAL A 151 -1.54 -2.74 -1.53
N ALA A 152 -2.70 -2.09 -1.51
CA ALA A 152 -3.96 -2.68 -1.98
C ALA A 152 -3.86 -3.29 -3.40
N ARG A 153 -3.01 -2.74 -4.28
CA ARG A 153 -2.79 -3.25 -5.64
C ARG A 153 -1.83 -4.44 -5.73
N THR A 154 -1.12 -4.76 -4.66
CA THR A 154 -0.25 -5.95 -4.57
C THR A 154 -0.93 -7.13 -3.87
N VAL A 155 -2.16 -6.92 -3.40
CA VAL A 155 -3.05 -7.98 -2.92
C VAL A 155 -3.65 -8.71 -4.12
N ASN A 156 -3.49 -10.02 -4.18
CA ASN A 156 -4.26 -10.89 -5.07
C ASN A 156 -5.50 -11.37 -4.30
N PRO A 157 -6.70 -10.83 -4.58
CA PRO A 157 -7.90 -11.21 -3.84
C PRO A 157 -8.40 -12.62 -4.19
N ARG A 158 -8.00 -13.19 -5.33
CA ARG A 158 -8.37 -14.57 -5.70
C ARG A 158 -7.59 -15.60 -4.90
N GLU A 159 -6.29 -15.36 -4.74
CA GLU A 159 -5.40 -16.23 -3.97
C GLU A 159 -5.34 -15.85 -2.48
N GLY A 160 -5.85 -14.68 -2.11
CA GLY A 160 -5.76 -14.14 -0.77
C GLY A 160 -4.32 -13.85 -0.34
N THR A 161 -3.45 -13.47 -1.28
CA THR A 161 -2.02 -13.23 -1.02
C THR A 161 -1.69 -11.74 -1.03
N LEU A 162 -0.76 -11.32 -0.17
CA LEU A 162 -0.15 -9.99 -0.18
C LEU A 162 1.29 -10.10 -0.64
N THR A 163 1.66 -9.46 -1.75
CA THR A 163 3.03 -9.50 -2.30
C THR A 163 3.83 -8.25 -1.94
N PHE A 164 5.04 -8.43 -1.42
CA PHE A 164 6.00 -7.37 -1.13
C PHE A 164 6.85 -7.00 -2.35
N SER A 165 7.60 -5.90 -2.23
CA SER A 165 8.37 -5.33 -3.35
C SER A 165 9.53 -6.18 -3.85
N ASP A 166 10.02 -7.12 -3.04
CA ASP A 166 11.06 -8.08 -3.40
C ASP A 166 10.51 -9.37 -4.03
N GLY A 167 9.17 -9.50 -4.11
CA GLY A 167 8.49 -10.67 -4.66
C GLY A 167 8.11 -11.72 -3.62
N THR A 168 8.52 -11.57 -2.36
CA THR A 168 7.98 -12.39 -1.27
C THR A 168 6.50 -12.13 -1.08
N PHE A 169 5.73 -13.12 -0.63
CA PHE A 169 4.31 -12.95 -0.38
C PHE A 169 3.84 -13.67 0.87
N VAL A 170 2.81 -13.10 1.50
CA VAL A 170 2.09 -13.67 2.65
C VAL A 170 0.79 -14.27 2.15
N THR A 171 0.51 -15.52 2.51
CA THR A 171 -0.75 -16.19 2.16
C THR A 171 -1.87 -15.83 3.12
N ARG A 172 -3.12 -16.09 2.70
CA ARG A 172 -4.30 -15.98 3.56
C ARG A 172 -4.11 -16.76 4.86
N HIS A 173 -3.66 -18.01 4.76
CA HIS A 173 -3.42 -18.86 5.92
C HIS A 173 -2.39 -18.23 6.90
N GLN A 174 -1.28 -17.72 6.39
CA GLN A 174 -0.27 -17.05 7.20
C GLN A 174 -0.80 -15.76 7.85
N MET A 175 -1.65 -15.00 7.14
CA MET A 175 -2.34 -13.85 7.73
C MET A 175 -3.30 -14.27 8.84
N ASP A 176 -4.06 -15.36 8.67
CA ASP A 176 -4.96 -15.90 9.70
C ASP A 176 -4.21 -16.50 10.90
N MET A 177 -2.92 -16.83 10.77
CA MET A 177 -2.08 -17.18 11.93
C MET A 177 -1.65 -15.93 12.71
N MET A 178 -1.43 -14.81 12.03
CA MET A 178 -1.00 -13.55 12.65
C MET A 178 -2.18 -12.78 13.27
N TYR A 179 -3.28 -12.67 12.51
CA TYR A 179 -4.50 -11.92 12.81
C TYR A 179 -5.71 -12.85 12.90
N ASP A 180 -6.86 -12.35 13.36
CA ASP A 180 -8.10 -13.12 13.26
C ASP A 180 -8.66 -13.12 11.82
N SER A 181 -9.37 -14.19 11.47
CA SER A 181 -9.86 -14.43 10.10
C SER A 181 -10.86 -13.38 9.61
N ASP A 182 -11.62 -12.76 10.53
CA ASP A 182 -12.58 -11.71 10.18
C ASP A 182 -11.85 -10.42 9.78
N PHE A 183 -10.81 -10.05 10.52
CA PHE A 183 -9.92 -8.94 10.19
C PHE A 183 -9.26 -9.15 8.83
N VAL A 184 -8.68 -10.33 8.58
CA VAL A 184 -8.03 -10.64 7.30
C VAL A 184 -9.03 -10.57 6.14
N SER A 185 -10.24 -11.09 6.33
CA SER A 185 -11.31 -11.00 5.32
C SER A 185 -11.69 -9.56 5.02
N CYS A 186 -11.80 -8.71 6.04
CA CYS A 186 -12.08 -7.29 5.87
C CYS A 186 -10.95 -6.55 5.14
N VAL A 187 -9.68 -6.86 5.48
CA VAL A 187 -8.50 -6.28 4.82
C VAL A 187 -8.46 -6.65 3.33
N LEU A 188 -8.63 -7.93 3.01
CA LEU A 188 -8.63 -8.41 1.62
C LEU A 188 -9.80 -7.83 0.82
N SER A 189 -10.99 -7.79 1.41
CA SER A 189 -12.18 -7.20 0.79
C SER A 189 -12.00 -5.70 0.51
N TRP A 190 -11.46 -4.96 1.48
CA TRP A 190 -11.19 -3.54 1.32
C TRP A 190 -10.14 -3.29 0.22
N CYS A 191 -9.04 -4.06 0.21
CA CYS A 191 -8.00 -3.95 -0.82
C CYS A 191 -8.57 -4.24 -2.22
N ALA A 192 -9.36 -5.31 -2.37
CA ALA A 192 -10.00 -5.66 -3.63
C ALA A 192 -10.94 -4.54 -4.11
N SER A 193 -11.76 -4.01 -3.20
CA SER A 193 -12.70 -2.94 -3.51
C SER A 193 -11.98 -1.64 -3.87
N PHE A 194 -10.93 -1.26 -3.14
CA PHE A 194 -10.14 -0.06 -3.39
C PHE A 194 -9.34 -0.17 -4.71
N ALA A 195 -8.72 -1.31 -4.97
CA ALA A 195 -8.02 -1.57 -6.23
C ALA A 195 -8.99 -1.57 -7.44
N GLY A 196 -10.23 -2.05 -7.25
CA GLY A 196 -11.29 -2.03 -8.26
C GLY A 196 -11.74 -0.63 -8.69
N LEU A 197 -11.41 0.42 -7.93
CA LEU A 197 -11.66 1.82 -8.33
C LEU A 197 -10.76 2.29 -9.48
N GLY A 198 -9.69 1.54 -9.79
CA GLY A 198 -8.79 1.83 -10.91
C GLY A 198 -8.06 3.16 -10.76
N LEU A 199 -7.76 3.57 -9.53
CA LEU A 199 -7.11 4.85 -9.25
C LEU A 199 -5.67 4.87 -9.80
N SER A 200 -5.32 6.00 -10.39
CA SER A 200 -3.95 6.33 -10.77
C SER A 200 -3.08 6.52 -9.52
N ASP A 201 -1.77 6.41 -9.72
CA ASP A 201 -0.77 6.62 -8.66
C ASP A 201 -0.93 8.01 -8.00
N ALA A 202 -1.36 9.02 -8.75
CA ALA A 202 -1.66 10.36 -8.26
C ALA A 202 -2.88 10.40 -7.33
N GLU A 203 -3.99 9.76 -7.74
CA GLU A 203 -5.24 9.72 -6.98
C GLU A 203 -5.06 8.92 -5.69
N VAL A 204 -4.31 7.80 -5.74
CA VAL A 204 -3.91 7.05 -4.54
C VAL A 204 -3.06 7.92 -3.61
N GLY A 205 -2.10 8.68 -4.14
CA GLY A 205 -1.30 9.62 -3.34
C GLY A 205 -2.15 10.68 -2.63
N LEU A 206 -3.14 11.25 -3.30
CA LEU A 206 -4.06 12.22 -2.70
C LEU A 206 -4.97 11.57 -1.64
N PHE A 207 -5.46 10.35 -1.88
CA PHE A 207 -6.21 9.57 -0.89
C PHE A 207 -5.36 9.24 0.36
N CYS A 208 -4.10 8.85 0.16
CA CYS A 208 -3.16 8.63 1.26
C CYS A 208 -2.88 9.93 2.03
N ALA A 209 -2.73 11.06 1.35
CA ALA A 209 -2.51 12.36 1.99
C ALA A 209 -3.72 12.80 2.84
N SER A 210 -4.95 12.61 2.35
CA SER A 210 -6.15 12.89 3.16
C SER A 210 -6.27 11.92 4.35
N THR A 211 -5.90 10.66 4.16
CA THR A 211 -5.87 9.68 5.25
C THR A 211 -4.84 10.06 6.33
N LEU A 212 -3.66 10.54 5.91
CA LEU A 212 -2.58 10.98 6.79
C LEU A 212 -2.98 12.24 7.58
N LEU A 213 -3.47 13.29 6.92
CA LEU A 213 -3.85 14.57 7.51
C LEU A 213 -5.25 14.52 8.13
N CYS A 214 -5.48 13.63 9.10
CA CYS A 214 -6.78 13.46 9.74
C CYS A 214 -6.88 14.32 11.02
N PRO A 215 -7.71 15.38 11.02
CA PRO A 215 -7.82 16.29 12.16
C PRO A 215 -8.54 15.69 13.37
N GLU A 216 -9.23 14.55 13.21
CA GLU A 216 -9.99 13.87 14.27
C GLU A 216 -9.12 12.99 15.19
N ARG A 217 -7.80 12.94 14.97
CA ARG A 217 -6.91 12.11 15.78
C ARG A 217 -6.70 12.71 17.17
N GLN A 218 -6.64 11.82 18.16
CA GLN A 218 -6.45 12.20 19.55
C GLN A 218 -5.03 12.72 19.79
N GLY A 219 -4.91 13.70 20.70
CA GLY A 219 -3.63 14.29 21.09
C GLY A 219 -3.10 15.39 20.16
N LEU A 220 -3.79 15.68 19.05
CA LEU A 220 -3.41 16.78 18.16
C LEU A 220 -3.62 18.14 18.83
N THR A 221 -2.77 19.10 18.47
CA THR A 221 -2.84 20.49 18.95
C THR A 221 -3.31 21.44 17.85
N SER A 222 -2.84 21.24 16.61
CA SER A 222 -3.07 22.15 15.48
C SER A 222 -4.28 21.77 14.62
N HIS A 223 -5.41 21.37 15.22
CA HIS A 223 -6.59 20.83 14.50
C HIS A 223 -7.04 21.70 13.31
N LYS A 224 -7.07 23.03 13.45
CA LYS A 224 -7.50 23.93 12.37
C LYS A 224 -6.56 23.94 11.17
N LEU A 225 -5.24 23.90 11.41
CA LEU A 225 -4.25 23.86 10.34
C LEU A 225 -4.32 22.52 9.60
N ILE A 226 -4.48 21.43 10.36
CA ILE A 226 -4.61 20.08 9.80
C ILE A 226 -5.90 19.97 8.98
N GLN A 227 -7.04 20.47 9.49
CA GLN A 227 -8.30 20.51 8.76
C GLN A 227 -8.18 21.29 7.45
N HIS A 228 -7.57 22.47 7.48
CA HIS A 228 -7.40 23.28 6.28
C HIS A 228 -6.52 22.58 5.23
N ALA A 229 -5.44 21.93 5.66
CA ALA A 229 -4.60 21.13 4.77
C ALA A 229 -5.35 19.92 4.20
N HIS A 230 -6.12 19.21 5.04
CA HIS A 230 -6.97 18.10 4.65
C HIS A 230 -8.00 18.48 3.59
N ASP A 231 -8.73 19.59 3.79
CA ASP A 231 -9.76 20.07 2.87
C ASP A 231 -9.17 20.42 1.50
N ARG A 232 -7.96 21.01 1.48
CA ARG A 232 -7.23 21.29 0.24
C ARG A 232 -6.83 20.01 -0.50
N ILE A 233 -6.41 18.97 0.21
CA ILE A 233 -6.12 17.66 -0.40
C ILE A 233 -7.39 17.02 -0.97
N LEU A 234 -8.51 17.06 -0.24
CA LEU A 234 -9.79 16.54 -0.74
C LEU A 234 -10.29 17.29 -1.97
N ALA A 235 -10.14 18.62 -1.99
CA ALA A 235 -10.46 19.43 -3.16
C ALA A 235 -9.59 19.04 -4.38
N ALA A 236 -8.29 18.81 -4.16
CA ALA A 236 -7.39 18.34 -5.21
C ALA A 236 -7.75 16.94 -5.71
N LEU A 237 -8.09 16.01 -4.80
CA LEU A 237 -8.54 14.66 -5.14
C LEU A 237 -9.81 14.70 -6.00
N LYS A 238 -10.80 15.50 -5.59
CA LYS A 238 -12.03 15.72 -6.35
C LYS A 238 -11.75 16.21 -7.76
N LEU A 239 -10.88 17.22 -7.88
CA LEU A 239 -10.49 17.79 -9.17
C LEU A 239 -9.81 16.75 -10.08
N GLN A 240 -8.91 15.92 -9.55
CA GLN A 240 -8.24 14.88 -10.33
C GLN A 240 -9.22 13.83 -10.87
N LEU A 241 -10.11 13.35 -10.01
CA LEU A 241 -11.10 12.34 -10.37
C LEU A 241 -12.09 12.88 -11.43
N THR A 242 -12.48 14.15 -11.33
CA THR A 242 -13.32 14.81 -12.34
C THR A 242 -12.59 14.98 -13.68
N ARG A 243 -11.30 15.34 -13.67
CA ARG A 243 -10.49 15.48 -14.89
C ARG A 243 -10.33 14.16 -15.64
N ARG A 244 -10.06 13.06 -14.93
CA ARG A 244 -9.94 11.72 -15.51
C ARG A 244 -11.19 11.35 -16.30
N SER A 245 -12.35 11.56 -15.71
CA SER A 245 -13.65 11.26 -16.32
C SER A 245 -14.07 12.24 -17.42
N SER A 246 -13.44 13.42 -17.52
CA SER A 246 -13.71 14.40 -18.59
C SER A 246 -12.77 14.23 -19.79
N GLY A 247 -11.57 13.65 -19.58
CA GLY A 247 -10.61 13.34 -20.63
C GLY A 247 -10.94 12.06 -21.42
N ASP A 248 -11.80 11.19 -20.89
CA ASP A 248 -12.29 9.96 -21.54
C ASP A 248 -13.50 10.22 -22.47
N MET A 249 -13.71 11.46 -22.91
CA MET A 249 -14.73 11.89 -23.88
C MET A 249 -14.41 11.46 -25.32
N GLY A 250 -13.95 10.21 -25.48
CA GLY A 250 -13.74 9.53 -26.76
C GLY A 250 -14.56 8.27 -26.89
N ILE A 251 -14.73 7.46 -25.84
CA ILE A 251 -15.48 6.19 -25.91
C ILE A 251 -16.01 5.84 -24.50
N SER A 252 -17.19 6.34 -24.13
CA SER A 252 -17.93 5.77 -23.00
C SER A 252 -19.34 5.40 -23.43
N ILE A 253 -19.47 4.27 -24.14
CA ILE A 253 -20.66 3.42 -24.05
C ILE A 253 -20.54 2.69 -22.69
N GLY A 254 -20.97 3.33 -21.60
CA GLY A 254 -20.79 2.74 -20.26
C GLY A 254 -20.89 3.66 -19.05
N GLY A 255 -21.79 4.64 -19.05
CA GLY A 255 -22.65 4.98 -17.90
C GLY A 255 -22.11 5.23 -16.47
N ALA A 256 -20.82 5.47 -16.20
CA ALA A 256 -20.38 5.89 -14.87
C ALA A 256 -20.46 7.43 -14.72
N SER A 257 -21.58 7.91 -14.19
CA SER A 257 -21.84 9.34 -13.90
C SER A 257 -20.81 9.96 -12.92
N GLN A 258 -20.28 11.12 -13.30
CA GLN A 258 -19.24 11.93 -12.64
C GLN A 258 -19.28 12.05 -11.09
N PRO A 259 -20.44 12.17 -10.41
CA PRO A 259 -20.51 12.30 -8.94
C PRO A 259 -20.23 10.99 -8.18
N LEU A 260 -20.32 9.84 -8.85
CA LEU A 260 -20.29 8.54 -8.19
C LEU A 260 -18.88 8.14 -7.75
N LEU A 261 -17.88 8.35 -8.61
CA LEU A 261 -16.50 7.91 -8.33
C LEU A 261 -15.88 8.62 -7.11
N PHE A 262 -16.02 9.94 -7.01
CA PHE A 262 -15.52 10.67 -5.84
C PHE A 262 -16.21 10.21 -4.55
N SER A 263 -17.53 9.98 -4.60
CA SER A 263 -18.29 9.41 -3.48
C SER A 263 -17.80 8.00 -3.12
N SER A 264 -17.57 7.13 -4.12
CA SER A 264 -17.03 5.78 -3.92
C SER A 264 -15.61 5.77 -3.34
N VAL A 265 -14.78 6.76 -3.70
CA VAL A 265 -13.45 6.93 -3.09
C VAL A 265 -13.59 7.39 -1.63
N LEU A 266 -14.43 8.40 -1.37
CA LEU A 266 -14.64 8.90 0.00
C LEU A 266 -15.28 7.85 0.92
N SER A 267 -16.16 6.99 0.41
CA SER A 267 -16.75 5.91 1.22
C SER A 267 -15.71 4.92 1.73
N LYS A 268 -14.53 4.85 1.11
CA LYS A 268 -13.43 3.98 1.57
C LYS A 268 -12.70 4.51 2.79
N LEU A 269 -12.77 5.81 3.08
CA LEU A 269 -12.14 6.40 4.27
C LEU A 269 -12.70 5.81 5.57
N PRO A 270 -14.02 5.82 5.87
CA PRO A 270 -14.53 5.25 7.11
C PRO A 270 -14.30 3.74 7.23
N GLU A 271 -14.36 3.00 6.12
CA GLU A 271 -14.01 1.57 6.10
C GLU A 271 -12.54 1.36 6.52
N LEU A 272 -11.62 2.18 5.97
CA LEU A 272 -10.20 2.14 6.29
C LEU A 272 -9.92 2.55 7.74
N ARG A 273 -10.63 3.54 8.28
CA ARG A 273 -10.55 3.93 9.71
C ARG A 273 -10.93 2.78 10.63
N SER A 274 -12.00 2.05 10.28
CA SER A 274 -12.43 0.87 11.04
C SER A 274 -11.35 -0.22 11.03
N LEU A 275 -10.72 -0.46 9.89
CA LEU A 275 -9.58 -1.38 9.80
C LEU A 275 -8.38 -0.91 10.64
N GLY A 276 -8.05 0.38 10.63
CA GLY A 276 -6.99 0.95 11.47
C GLY A 276 -7.25 0.76 12.97
N ALA A 277 -8.50 0.94 13.40
CA ALA A 277 -8.90 0.68 14.79
C ALA A 277 -8.76 -0.80 15.16
N LYS A 278 -9.23 -1.73 14.30
CA LYS A 278 -9.07 -3.17 14.53
C LYS A 278 -7.61 -3.60 14.53
N HIS A 279 -6.80 -3.10 13.60
CA HIS A 279 -5.36 -3.34 13.56
C HIS A 279 -4.70 -2.91 14.87
N SER A 280 -5.10 -1.77 15.43
CA SER A 280 -4.56 -1.27 16.70
C SER A 280 -4.84 -2.22 17.88
N LEU A 281 -5.97 -2.95 17.86
CA LEU A 281 -6.26 -3.99 18.86
C LEU A 281 -5.34 -5.20 18.70
N HIS A 282 -5.00 -5.58 17.46
CA HIS A 282 -4.04 -6.67 17.21
C HIS A 282 -2.63 -6.35 17.66
N LEU A 283 -2.24 -5.07 17.71
CA LEU A 283 -0.96 -4.66 18.27
C LEU A 283 -0.82 -5.02 19.75
N GLU A 284 -1.91 -5.29 20.47
CA GLU A 284 -1.84 -5.75 21.85
C GLU A 284 -1.14 -7.10 21.99
N TRP A 285 -1.27 -7.97 20.99
CA TRP A 285 -0.53 -9.24 20.99
C TRP A 285 0.98 -9.00 21.02
N PHE A 286 1.49 -8.00 20.29
CA PHE A 286 2.90 -7.61 20.37
C PHE A 286 3.27 -7.10 21.76
N ARG A 287 2.43 -6.29 22.39
CA ARG A 287 2.67 -5.77 23.75
C ARG A 287 2.66 -6.86 24.81
N MET A 288 1.93 -7.95 24.60
CA MET A 288 1.94 -9.10 25.51
C MET A 288 3.10 -10.06 25.25
N ASN A 289 3.66 -10.08 24.03
CA ASN A 289 4.65 -11.07 23.60
C ASN A 289 6.01 -10.45 23.23
N TRP A 290 6.24 -9.16 23.53
CA TRP A 290 7.42 -8.41 23.08
C TRP A 290 8.74 -9.09 23.46
N ALA A 291 8.83 -9.72 24.63
CA ALA A 291 10.03 -10.43 25.08
C ALA A 291 10.43 -11.63 24.21
N ARG A 292 9.47 -12.19 23.45
CA ARG A 292 9.68 -13.31 22.51
C ARG A 292 9.95 -12.82 21.08
N LEU A 293 9.87 -11.51 20.82
CA LEU A 293 9.86 -10.94 19.49
C LEU A 293 11.12 -10.10 19.25
N HIS A 294 11.96 -10.54 18.32
CA HIS A 294 13.02 -9.70 17.74
C HIS A 294 12.43 -8.84 16.61
N LEU A 295 11.99 -7.63 16.95
CA LEU A 295 11.37 -6.69 16.01
C LEU A 295 12.38 -5.64 15.54
N PRO A 296 12.31 -5.19 14.28
CA PRO A 296 13.07 -4.03 13.84
C PRO A 296 12.76 -2.80 14.72
N PRO A 297 13.77 -2.03 15.17
CA PRO A 297 13.55 -0.92 16.10
C PRO A 297 12.54 0.12 15.61
N LEU A 298 12.54 0.41 14.31
CA LEU A 298 11.62 1.36 13.68
C LEU A 298 10.18 0.83 13.62
N PHE A 299 9.99 -0.49 13.45
CA PHE A 299 8.67 -1.12 13.51
C PHE A 299 8.09 -1.04 14.93
N ALA A 300 8.90 -1.32 15.95
CA ALA A 300 8.45 -1.18 17.33
C ALA A 300 8.16 0.28 17.69
N GLU A 301 8.93 1.24 17.18
CA GLU A 301 8.71 2.67 17.41
C GLU A 301 7.43 3.21 16.77
N ILE A 302 7.13 2.83 15.51
CA ILE A 302 5.93 3.33 14.81
C ILE A 302 4.63 2.85 15.47
N PHE A 303 4.66 1.71 16.16
CA PHE A 303 3.51 1.08 16.80
C PHE A 303 3.51 1.12 18.33
N ASP A 304 4.48 1.82 18.94
CA ASP A 304 4.64 1.93 20.39
C ASP A 304 4.67 0.54 21.08
N ILE A 305 5.46 -0.37 20.52
CA ILE A 305 5.69 -1.71 21.06
C ILE A 305 6.89 -1.63 22.02
N PRO A 306 6.78 -2.19 23.25
CA PRO A 306 7.90 -2.25 24.19
C PRO A 306 9.12 -2.96 23.58
N LYS A 307 10.32 -2.51 23.96
CA LYS A 307 11.60 -3.10 23.54
C LYS A 307 12.36 -3.61 24.77
N SER A 308 13.18 -4.65 24.61
CA SER A 308 14.17 -5.00 25.64
C SER A 308 15.20 -3.88 25.74
N GLU A 309 15.54 -3.46 26.95
CA GLU A 309 16.54 -2.41 27.21
C GLU A 309 17.99 -2.84 26.83
N GLU A 310 18.20 -4.06 26.32
CA GLU A 310 19.53 -4.65 26.09
C GLU A 310 20.25 -4.19 24.81
N ASP A 311 19.61 -3.46 23.88
CA ASP A 311 20.30 -2.92 22.69
C ASP A 311 21.00 -1.57 22.93
N GLY A 312 21.20 -1.20 24.19
CA GLY A 312 21.76 0.09 24.63
C GLY A 312 23.17 0.05 25.24
N GLN A 313 23.94 -1.02 25.09
CA GLN A 313 25.31 -1.15 25.61
C GLN A 313 26.35 -1.46 24.53
#